data_AF-A0A258TMT7-F1
#
_entry.id   AF-A0A258TMT7-F1
#
_cell.length_a   1.000
_cell.length_b   1.000
_cell.length_c   1.000
_cell.angle_alpha   90.00
_cell.angle_beta   90.00
_cell.angle_gamma   90.00
#
_symmetry.space_group_name_H-M   'P 1'
#
loop_
_entity.id
_entity.type
_entity.pdbx_description
1 polymer ?
#
loop_
_entity_poly.entity_id
_entity_poly.type
_entity_poly.pdbx_seq_one_letter_code
_entity_poly.pdbx_strand_id
1 'polypeptide(L)'
;MPVTAVVPLPTETADGLMAVFRVSVGEDLALLAAMHHQEVDDNLLAVLAESGFPNQFGINLTRLRAQEAVSFMQQAMDAMTMPLDAVQRDELAADYASIYLNHGLSASPTESFWLDEENLVLQAPMFQVREFYRRHGRGVADWRKRSDDHLVHELHFIAELIRAAQPDALEEAARFLDEHLLRWLPRFAERVAKRCVTPFYAGASWLTAEYCEELRDLLALLLGKPRPGAEEIEKRMQPKVQAPTVAPLTYVPGIAPTW
;
A
#
# COMPACT_ATOMS: atom_id res chain seq x y z
N MET A 1 19.21 16.35 40.02
CA MET A 1 18.34 16.79 38.91
C MET A 1 19.11 16.55 37.62
N PRO A 2 18.82 15.51 36.83
CA PRO A 2 19.54 15.27 35.60
C PRO A 2 19.03 16.23 34.52
N VAL A 3 19.97 16.76 33.74
CA VAL A 3 19.73 17.64 32.60
C VAL A 3 19.08 16.81 31.50
N THR A 4 17.82 17.11 31.19
CA THR A 4 17.12 16.55 30.04
C THR A 4 17.87 16.98 28.78
N ALA A 5 18.49 16.03 28.09
CA ALA A 5 19.12 16.28 26.80
C ALA A 5 18.03 16.66 25.80
N VAL A 6 18.00 17.92 25.39
CA VAL A 6 17.22 18.37 24.24
C VAL A 6 17.87 17.74 23.00
N VAL A 7 17.19 16.79 22.39
CA VAL A 7 17.56 16.26 21.08
C VAL A 7 17.50 17.45 20.10
N PRO A 8 18.58 17.76 19.36
CA PRO A 8 18.55 18.88 18.43
C PRO A 8 17.51 18.58 17.34
N LEU A 9 16.63 19.54 17.07
CA LEU A 9 15.84 19.52 15.84
C LEU A 9 16.81 19.44 14.66
N PRO A 10 16.55 18.59 13.64
CA PRO A 10 17.42 18.48 12.48
C PRO A 10 17.64 19.86 11.88
N THR A 11 18.91 20.18 11.62
CA THR A 11 19.34 21.43 10.99
C THR A 11 18.52 21.69 9.71
N GLU A 12 18.15 22.95 9.46
CA GLU A 12 17.43 23.45 8.26
C GLU A 12 18.26 23.31 6.95
N THR A 13 19.02 22.22 6.79
CA THR A 13 19.70 21.87 5.55
C THR A 13 18.77 20.99 4.71
N ALA A 14 18.92 21.04 3.38
CA ALA A 14 18.15 20.21 2.46
C ALA A 14 18.29 18.71 2.79
N ASP A 15 19.48 18.27 3.19
CA ASP A 15 19.75 16.89 3.61
C ASP A 15 19.02 16.52 4.91
N GLY A 16 18.96 17.45 5.87
CA GLY A 16 18.23 17.27 7.13
C GLY A 16 16.72 17.16 6.89
N LEU A 17 16.15 18.03 6.06
CA LEU A 17 14.74 17.97 5.67
C LEU A 17 14.40 16.68 4.92
N MET A 18 15.27 16.24 4.01
CA MET A 18 15.09 14.99 3.28
C MET A 18 15.15 13.78 4.22
N ALA A 19 16.04 13.77 5.21
CA ALA A 19 16.10 12.70 6.20
C ALA A 19 14.80 12.62 7.03
N VAL A 20 14.25 13.77 7.47
CA VAL A 20 12.96 13.82 8.17
C VAL A 20 11.84 13.30 7.28
N PHE A 21 11.74 13.80 6.05
CA PHE A 21 10.73 13.36 5.07
C PHE A 21 10.74 11.83 4.91
N ARG A 22 11.92 11.23 4.70
CA ARG A 22 12.06 9.79 4.49
C ARG A 22 11.61 8.96 5.70
N VAL A 23 11.94 9.42 6.91
CA VAL A 23 11.51 8.74 8.14
C VAL A 23 10.00 8.86 8.31
N SER A 24 9.46 10.09 8.29
CA SER A 24 8.06 10.35 8.60
C SER A 24 7.12 9.73 7.56
N VAL A 25 7.40 9.83 6.26
CA VAL A 25 6.57 9.18 5.23
C VAL A 25 6.67 7.66 5.31
N GLY A 26 7.84 7.12 5.65
CA GLY A 26 7.97 5.69 5.89
C GLY A 26 7.09 5.22 7.06
N GLU A 27 7.02 6.02 8.15
CA GLU A 27 6.18 5.75 9.32
C GLU A 27 4.70 5.85 8.97
N ASP A 28 4.28 6.88 8.25
CA ASP A 28 2.92 7.03 7.74
C ASP A 28 2.47 5.78 6.96
N LEU A 29 3.27 5.36 5.96
CA LEU A 29 2.96 4.18 5.15
C LEU A 29 2.91 2.88 5.96
N ALA A 30 3.73 2.76 7.00
CA ALA A 30 3.69 1.62 7.91
C ALA A 30 2.43 1.62 8.77
N LEU A 31 1.98 2.79 9.22
CA LEU A 31 0.73 2.96 9.96
C LEU A 31 -0.49 2.64 9.09
N LEU A 32 -0.52 3.13 7.85
CA LEU A 32 -1.54 2.79 6.87
C LEU A 32 -1.56 1.27 6.60
N ALA A 33 -0.39 0.65 6.42
CA ALA A 33 -0.30 -0.81 6.25
C ALA A 33 -0.83 -1.58 7.47
N ALA A 34 -0.59 -1.10 8.69
CA ALA A 34 -1.06 -1.74 9.92
C ALA A 34 -2.61 -1.80 9.99
N MET A 35 -3.30 -0.73 9.57
CA MET A 35 -4.77 -0.70 9.51
C MET A 35 -5.37 -1.73 8.53
N HIS A 36 -4.59 -2.17 7.55
CA HIS A 36 -4.98 -3.17 6.55
C HIS A 36 -4.45 -4.58 6.86
N HIS A 37 -3.65 -4.73 7.92
CA HIS A 37 -2.90 -5.96 8.17
C HIS A 37 -3.70 -7.04 8.88
N GLN A 38 -4.47 -6.66 9.90
CA GLN A 38 -5.20 -7.55 10.82
C GLN A 38 -6.47 -6.86 11.32
N GLU A 39 -7.33 -7.63 11.98
CA GLU A 39 -8.50 -7.09 12.67
C GLU A 39 -8.08 -5.99 13.66
N VAL A 40 -8.82 -4.89 13.66
CA VAL A 40 -8.58 -3.76 14.57
C VAL A 40 -8.85 -4.20 15.99
N ASP A 41 -7.86 -3.97 16.85
CA ASP A 41 -7.91 -4.25 18.27
C ASP A 41 -7.55 -3.01 19.11
N ASP A 42 -7.72 -3.11 20.42
CA ASP A 42 -7.42 -2.03 21.36
C ASP A 42 -5.95 -1.56 21.27
N ASN A 43 -5.03 -2.46 20.89
CA ASN A 43 -3.61 -2.16 20.75
C ASN A 43 -3.32 -1.31 19.51
N LEU A 44 -3.90 -1.65 18.36
CA LEU A 44 -3.77 -0.84 17.15
C LEU A 44 -4.39 0.55 17.36
N LEU A 45 -5.53 0.63 18.02
CA LEU A 45 -6.17 1.92 18.33
C LEU A 45 -5.31 2.80 19.24
N ALA A 46 -4.66 2.21 20.25
CA ALA A 46 -3.72 2.92 21.11
C ALA A 46 -2.53 3.46 20.30
N VAL A 47 -1.95 2.64 19.40
CA VAL A 47 -0.84 3.07 18.53
C VAL A 47 -1.25 4.23 17.61
N LEU A 48 -2.44 4.17 17.01
CA LEU A 48 -2.97 5.25 16.16
C LEU A 48 -3.16 6.55 16.98
N ALA A 49 -3.71 6.44 18.19
CA ALA A 49 -3.89 7.60 19.06
C ALA A 49 -2.55 8.23 19.49
N GLU A 50 -1.56 7.40 19.87
CA GLU A 50 -0.23 7.85 20.26
C GLU A 50 0.54 8.52 19.12
N SER A 51 0.32 8.10 17.87
CA SER A 51 0.92 8.72 16.70
C SER A 51 0.22 10.01 16.25
N GLY A 52 -0.84 10.45 16.94
CA GLY A 52 -1.63 11.62 16.56
C GLY A 52 -2.42 11.43 15.25
N PHE A 53 -2.64 10.18 14.84
CA PHE A 53 -3.43 9.85 13.65
C PHE A 53 -4.92 10.20 13.88
N PRO A 54 -5.64 10.67 12.84
CA PRO A 54 -5.24 10.88 11.45
C PRO A 54 -4.68 12.28 11.14
N ASN A 55 -4.42 13.13 12.15
CA ASN A 55 -4.07 14.54 11.92
C ASN A 55 -2.57 14.82 11.79
N GLN A 56 -1.72 13.89 12.20
CA GLN A 56 -0.26 14.05 12.20
C GLN A 56 0.38 13.08 11.22
N PHE A 57 0.41 13.47 9.95
CA PHE A 57 1.21 12.79 8.92
C PHE A 57 2.54 13.51 8.69
N GLY A 58 3.54 12.77 8.21
CA GLY A 58 4.83 13.28 7.77
C GLY A 58 4.78 14.19 6.53
N ILE A 59 3.65 14.23 5.83
CA ILE A 59 3.37 15.14 4.72
C ILE A 59 2.10 15.95 4.98
N ASN A 60 2.07 17.17 4.46
CA ASN A 60 0.87 18.00 4.53
C ASN A 60 -0.12 17.59 3.43
N LEU A 61 -1.29 17.10 3.83
CA LEU A 61 -2.36 16.76 2.90
C LEU A 61 -3.17 18.02 2.52
N THR A 62 -2.92 18.50 1.32
CA THR A 62 -3.48 19.73 0.74
C THR A 62 -4.63 19.49 -0.23
N ARG A 63 -4.76 18.27 -0.77
CA ARG A 63 -5.90 17.92 -1.63
C ARG A 63 -7.19 17.94 -0.81
N LEU A 64 -8.23 18.58 -1.36
CA LEU A 64 -9.54 18.64 -0.70
C LEU A 64 -10.05 17.25 -0.31
N ARG A 65 -9.96 16.28 -1.22
CA ARG A 65 -10.38 14.90 -0.96
C ARG A 65 -9.57 14.21 0.15
N ALA A 66 -8.27 14.51 0.24
CA ALA A 66 -7.44 13.98 1.32
C ALA A 66 -7.82 14.60 2.67
N GLN A 67 -8.11 15.90 2.71
CA GLN A 67 -8.61 16.59 3.91
C GLN A 67 -9.99 16.08 4.34
N GLU A 68 -10.88 15.80 3.38
CA GLU A 68 -12.17 15.16 3.64
C GLU A 68 -11.99 13.75 4.21
N ALA A 69 -11.05 12.95 3.66
CA ALA A 69 -10.75 11.62 4.18
C ALA A 69 -10.17 11.67 5.61
N VAL A 70 -9.30 12.62 5.92
CA VAL A 70 -8.80 12.85 7.29
C VAL A 70 -9.94 13.20 8.25
N SER A 71 -10.80 14.13 7.86
CA SER A 71 -11.97 14.53 8.67
C SER A 71 -12.93 13.38 8.91
N PHE A 72 -13.19 12.58 7.88
CA PHE A 72 -14.02 11.39 7.98
C PHE A 72 -13.39 10.35 8.92
N MET A 73 -12.08 10.10 8.78
CA MET A 73 -11.36 9.16 9.64
C MET A 73 -11.35 9.63 11.10
N GLN A 74 -11.18 10.93 11.34
CA GLN A 74 -11.25 11.49 12.69
C GLN A 74 -12.62 11.24 13.32
N GLN A 75 -13.70 11.52 12.58
CA GLN A 75 -15.07 11.26 13.06
C GLN A 75 -15.31 9.77 13.33
N ALA A 76 -14.79 8.89 12.46
CA ALA A 76 -14.86 7.46 12.68
C ALA A 76 -14.14 7.05 13.96
N MET A 77 -12.98 7.64 14.25
CA MET A 77 -12.22 7.36 15.47
C MET A 77 -12.88 7.91 16.73
N ASP A 78 -13.41 9.13 16.68
CA ASP A 78 -14.11 9.77 17.80
C ASP A 78 -15.39 9.01 18.22
N ALA A 79 -15.98 8.27 17.28
CA ALA A 79 -17.14 7.41 17.53
C ALA A 79 -16.78 6.05 18.18
N MET A 80 -15.50 5.68 18.24
CA MET A 80 -15.06 4.43 18.85
C MET A 80 -14.89 4.56 20.37
N THR A 81 -15.06 3.45 21.09
CA THR A 81 -14.72 3.37 22.51
C THR A 81 -13.31 2.82 22.69
N MET A 82 -12.63 3.22 23.78
CA MET A 82 -11.31 2.69 24.15
C MET A 82 -11.35 2.28 25.64
N PRO A 83 -11.34 0.97 25.96
CA PRO A 83 -11.32 -0.18 25.03
C PRO A 83 -12.62 -0.30 24.24
N LEU A 84 -12.56 -0.97 23.08
CA LEU A 84 -13.73 -1.28 22.26
C LEU A 84 -14.76 -2.07 23.08
N ASP A 85 -16.04 -1.87 22.82
CA ASP A 85 -17.08 -2.76 23.33
C ASP A 85 -17.23 -4.03 22.47
N ALA A 86 -18.07 -4.97 22.92
CA ALA A 86 -18.26 -6.24 22.20
C ALA A 86 -18.91 -6.05 20.83
N VAL A 87 -19.83 -5.09 20.68
CA VAL A 87 -20.53 -4.84 19.42
C VAL A 87 -19.56 -4.24 18.40
N GLN A 88 -18.77 -3.24 18.81
CA GLN A 88 -17.77 -2.61 17.94
C GLN A 88 -16.72 -3.62 17.49
N ARG A 89 -16.25 -4.50 18.38
CA ARG A 89 -15.33 -5.58 18.02
C ARG A 89 -15.91 -6.53 16.99
N ASP A 90 -17.15 -6.99 17.19
CA ASP A 90 -17.80 -7.93 16.27
C ASP A 90 -18.04 -7.29 14.89
N GLU A 91 -18.48 -6.02 14.84
CA GLU A 91 -18.68 -5.30 13.58
C GLU A 91 -17.37 -5.06 12.82
N LEU A 92 -16.30 -4.66 13.53
CA LEU A 92 -14.96 -4.50 12.94
C LEU A 92 -14.41 -5.83 12.42
N ALA A 93 -14.56 -6.92 13.16
CA ALA A 93 -14.13 -8.24 12.72
C ALA A 93 -14.92 -8.73 11.49
N ALA A 94 -16.24 -8.49 11.46
CA ALA A 94 -17.09 -8.85 10.34
C ALA A 94 -16.70 -8.10 9.05
N ASP A 95 -16.44 -6.80 9.13
CA ASP A 95 -15.96 -6.02 8.00
C ASP A 95 -14.56 -6.43 7.56
N TYR A 96 -13.63 -6.66 8.51
CA TYR A 96 -12.30 -7.16 8.19
C TYR A 96 -12.38 -8.47 7.41
N ALA A 97 -13.17 -9.44 7.89
CA ALA A 97 -13.38 -10.69 7.19
C ALA A 97 -13.96 -10.46 5.78
N SER A 98 -14.94 -9.55 5.66
CA SER A 98 -15.62 -9.20 4.40
C SER A 98 -14.71 -8.53 3.37
N ILE A 99 -13.71 -7.77 3.83
CA ILE A 99 -12.77 -7.05 2.98
C ILE A 99 -11.56 -7.94 2.62
N TYR A 100 -10.94 -8.58 3.61
CA TYR A 100 -9.61 -9.18 3.45
C TYR A 100 -9.60 -10.71 3.38
N LEU A 101 -10.63 -11.40 3.88
CA LEU A 101 -10.59 -12.87 4.03
C LEU A 101 -11.53 -13.61 3.07
N ASN A 102 -12.74 -13.10 2.84
CA ASN A 102 -13.79 -13.84 2.11
C ASN A 102 -14.40 -13.10 0.91
N HIS A 103 -13.93 -11.88 0.62
CA HIS A 103 -14.42 -11.03 -0.48
C HIS A 103 -15.93 -10.74 -0.44
N GLY A 104 -16.54 -10.73 0.75
CA GLY A 104 -17.97 -10.47 0.96
C GLY A 104 -18.45 -9.14 0.38
N LEU A 105 -17.56 -8.14 0.24
CA LEU A 105 -17.87 -6.86 -0.38
C LEU A 105 -17.59 -6.82 -1.90
N SER A 106 -17.27 -7.95 -2.53
CA SER A 106 -16.70 -8.01 -3.89
C SER A 106 -15.48 -7.10 -4.06
N ALA A 107 -14.73 -6.90 -2.98
CA ALA A 107 -13.47 -6.19 -2.94
C ALA A 107 -12.38 -7.19 -2.56
N SER A 108 -11.19 -7.02 -3.15
CA SER A 108 -10.00 -7.76 -2.76
C SER A 108 -8.87 -6.77 -2.45
N PRO A 109 -8.08 -6.99 -1.39
CA PRO A 109 -6.92 -6.17 -1.09
C PRO A 109 -5.70 -6.53 -1.97
N THR A 110 -5.91 -7.01 -3.19
CA THR A 110 -4.85 -7.52 -4.08
C THR A 110 -4.94 -6.93 -5.48
N GLU A 111 -3.84 -6.44 -6.06
CA GLU A 111 -3.81 -5.80 -7.40
C GLU A 111 -4.43 -6.68 -8.50
N SER A 112 -4.09 -7.96 -8.55
CA SER A 112 -4.52 -8.88 -9.61
C SER A 112 -6.04 -8.93 -9.76
N PHE A 113 -6.78 -8.93 -8.66
CA PHE A 113 -8.25 -8.90 -8.68
C PHE A 113 -8.83 -7.71 -9.46
N TRP A 114 -8.13 -6.57 -9.50
CA TRP A 114 -8.64 -5.33 -10.09
C TRP A 114 -8.16 -5.05 -11.51
N LEU A 115 -7.07 -5.71 -11.91
CA LEU A 115 -6.45 -5.52 -13.22
C LEU A 115 -6.61 -6.73 -14.14
N ASP A 116 -6.94 -7.89 -13.59
CA ASP A 116 -7.36 -9.04 -14.37
C ASP A 116 -8.80 -8.86 -14.88
N GLU A 117 -9.05 -9.27 -16.12
CA GLU A 117 -10.36 -9.12 -16.79
C GLU A 117 -11.46 -9.94 -16.10
N GLU A 118 -11.11 -11.07 -15.49
CA GLU A 118 -12.03 -11.99 -14.81
C GLU A 118 -12.07 -11.74 -13.29
N ASN A 119 -11.38 -10.70 -12.81
CA ASN A 119 -11.17 -10.39 -11.38
C ASN A 119 -10.56 -11.58 -10.60
N LEU A 120 -9.64 -12.31 -11.22
CA LEU A 120 -8.92 -13.40 -10.56
C LEU A 120 -7.72 -12.88 -9.78
N VAL A 121 -7.46 -13.50 -8.63
CA VAL A 121 -6.23 -13.27 -7.85
C VAL A 121 -5.07 -14.12 -8.41
N LEU A 122 -3.83 -13.78 -8.02
CA LEU A 122 -2.60 -14.51 -8.39
C LEU A 122 -2.32 -14.53 -9.91
N GLN A 123 -2.72 -13.46 -10.61
CA GLN A 123 -2.54 -13.31 -12.05
C GLN A 123 -1.27 -12.53 -12.42
N ALA A 124 -1.14 -12.14 -13.69
CA ALA A 124 0.02 -11.40 -14.23
C ALA A 124 0.51 -10.22 -13.34
N PRO A 125 -0.37 -9.37 -12.76
CA PRO A 125 0.08 -8.27 -11.88
C PRO A 125 0.91 -8.73 -10.68
N MET A 126 0.54 -9.83 -10.02
CA MET A 126 1.31 -10.39 -8.91
C MET A 126 2.75 -10.72 -9.31
N PHE A 127 2.94 -11.30 -10.49
CA PHE A 127 4.29 -11.63 -10.98
C PHE A 127 5.09 -10.37 -11.34
N GLN A 128 4.43 -9.31 -11.83
CA GLN A 128 5.06 -8.03 -12.10
C GLN A 128 5.52 -7.34 -10.81
N VAL A 129 4.68 -7.34 -9.77
CA VAL A 129 5.02 -6.85 -8.42
C VAL A 129 6.21 -7.64 -7.84
N ARG A 130 6.15 -8.97 -7.91
CA ARG A 130 7.24 -9.85 -7.45
C ARG A 130 8.57 -9.53 -8.14
N GLU A 131 8.54 -9.30 -9.44
CA GLU A 131 9.74 -8.91 -10.20
C GLU A 131 10.25 -7.53 -9.79
N PHE A 132 9.36 -6.61 -9.40
CA PHE A 132 9.75 -5.33 -8.81
C PHE A 132 10.48 -5.54 -7.47
N TYR A 133 9.91 -6.33 -6.56
CA TYR A 133 10.57 -6.66 -5.29
C TYR A 133 11.96 -7.27 -5.51
N ARG A 134 12.06 -8.22 -6.45
CA ARG A 134 13.31 -8.92 -6.74
C ARG A 134 14.43 -7.99 -7.24
N ARG A 135 14.10 -6.98 -8.06
CA ARG A 135 15.05 -5.96 -8.53
C ARG A 135 15.68 -5.16 -7.38
N HIS A 136 14.95 -5.03 -6.27
CA HIS A 136 15.38 -4.36 -5.05
C HIS A 136 15.93 -5.32 -3.98
N GLY A 137 16.22 -6.58 -4.35
CA GLY A 137 16.73 -7.59 -3.43
C GLY A 137 15.72 -8.03 -2.37
N ARG A 138 14.42 -7.84 -2.65
CA ARG A 138 13.31 -8.19 -1.76
C ARG A 138 12.51 -9.39 -2.27
N GLY A 139 11.74 -9.97 -1.38
CA GLY A 139 10.75 -11.00 -1.66
C GLY A 139 9.83 -11.19 -0.46
N VAL A 140 8.59 -11.61 -0.71
CA VAL A 140 7.63 -11.94 0.34
C VAL A 140 7.95 -13.31 0.92
N ALA A 141 7.98 -13.41 2.25
CA ALA A 141 8.42 -14.61 2.96
C ALA A 141 7.52 -15.84 2.69
N ASP A 142 6.21 -15.64 2.63
CA ASP A 142 5.24 -16.70 2.34
C ASP A 142 4.06 -16.16 1.52
N TRP A 143 4.23 -16.16 0.19
CA TRP A 143 3.22 -15.69 -0.76
C TRP A 143 1.91 -16.48 -0.69
N ARG A 144 1.91 -17.69 -0.09
CA ARG A 144 0.69 -18.51 0.07
C ARG A 144 -0.22 -18.00 1.18
N LYS A 145 0.33 -17.28 2.15
CA LYS A 145 -0.46 -16.63 3.22
C LYS A 145 -0.98 -15.27 2.78
N ARG A 146 -0.17 -14.53 2.02
CA ARG A 146 -0.52 -13.21 1.50
C ARG A 146 0.23 -13.01 0.19
N SER A 147 -0.50 -12.79 -0.90
CA SER A 147 0.08 -12.67 -2.24
C SER A 147 1.02 -11.47 -2.35
N ASP A 148 1.97 -11.52 -3.30
CA ASP A 148 2.96 -10.45 -3.46
C ASP A 148 2.32 -9.08 -3.74
N ASP A 149 1.19 -9.07 -4.43
CA ASP A 149 0.40 -7.89 -4.81
C ASP A 149 -0.68 -7.50 -3.79
N HIS A 150 -0.52 -7.91 -2.53
CA HIS A 150 -1.44 -7.52 -1.47
C HIS A 150 -1.11 -6.10 -0.97
N LEU A 151 -2.12 -5.27 -0.73
CA LEU A 151 -2.03 -3.87 -0.28
C LEU A 151 -0.95 -3.63 0.78
N VAL A 152 -0.99 -4.42 1.85
CA VAL A 152 -0.03 -4.36 2.96
C VAL A 152 1.43 -4.53 2.49
N HIS A 153 1.71 -5.47 1.57
CA HIS A 153 3.06 -5.66 1.05
C HIS A 153 3.48 -4.51 0.14
N GLU A 154 2.57 -4.02 -0.71
CA GLU A 154 2.81 -2.84 -1.55
C GLU A 154 3.13 -1.59 -0.73
N LEU A 155 2.35 -1.30 0.32
CA LEU A 155 2.58 -0.17 1.22
C LEU A 155 3.92 -0.29 1.95
N HIS A 156 4.24 -1.47 2.49
CA HIS A 156 5.53 -1.69 3.14
C HIS A 156 6.70 -1.53 2.15
N PHE A 157 6.56 -2.02 0.92
CA PHE A 157 7.60 -1.88 -0.08
C PHE A 157 7.85 -0.41 -0.46
N ILE A 158 6.78 0.39 -0.64
CA ILE A 158 6.91 1.83 -0.85
C ILE A 158 7.59 2.47 0.36
N ALA A 159 7.20 2.11 1.58
CA ALA A 159 7.81 2.63 2.80
C ALA A 159 9.31 2.33 2.88
N GLU A 160 9.75 1.15 2.40
CA GLU A 160 11.16 0.81 2.30
C GLU A 160 11.89 1.66 1.26
N LEU A 161 11.32 1.84 0.06
CA LEU A 161 11.89 2.69 -0.99
C LEU A 161 12.01 4.16 -0.53
N ILE A 162 11.00 4.67 0.17
CA ILE A 162 11.04 6.03 0.73
C ILE A 162 12.15 6.16 1.78
N ARG A 163 12.33 5.18 2.67
CA ARG A 163 13.40 5.21 3.69
C ARG A 163 14.80 5.02 3.09
N ALA A 164 14.90 4.39 1.93
CA ALA A 164 16.16 4.05 1.28
C ALA A 164 16.94 5.29 0.82
N ALA A 165 18.17 5.45 1.30
CA ALA A 165 19.03 6.59 0.94
C ALA A 165 19.65 6.50 -0.48
N GLN A 166 19.33 5.45 -1.25
CA GLN A 166 19.80 5.27 -2.62
C GLN A 166 19.28 6.40 -3.52
N PRO A 167 20.09 6.91 -4.47
CA PRO A 167 19.71 8.06 -5.29
C PRO A 167 18.44 7.89 -6.12
N ASP A 168 18.15 6.67 -6.57
CA ASP A 168 17.01 6.29 -7.40
C ASP A 168 15.79 5.83 -6.59
N ALA A 169 15.90 5.68 -5.27
CA ALA A 169 14.84 5.06 -4.46
C ALA A 169 13.50 5.81 -4.51
N LEU A 170 13.52 7.15 -4.53
CA LEU A 170 12.30 7.96 -4.67
C LEU A 170 11.69 7.84 -6.07
N GLU A 171 12.52 7.70 -7.10
CA GLU A 171 12.04 7.45 -8.47
C GLU A 171 11.43 6.06 -8.61
N GLU A 172 12.01 5.06 -7.94
CA GLU A 172 11.45 3.71 -7.89
C GLU A 172 10.15 3.67 -7.08
N ALA A 173 10.03 4.43 -5.99
CA ALA A 173 8.78 4.59 -5.24
C ALA A 173 7.69 5.24 -6.09
N ALA A 174 8.03 6.33 -6.80
CA ALA A 174 7.11 7.00 -7.72
C ALA A 174 6.67 6.05 -8.86
N ARG A 175 7.60 5.28 -9.41
CA ARG A 175 7.30 4.28 -10.45
C ARG A 175 6.38 3.19 -9.91
N PHE A 176 6.66 2.64 -8.73
CA PHE A 176 5.82 1.61 -8.12
C PHE A 176 4.40 2.10 -7.85
N LEU A 177 4.24 3.34 -7.38
CA LEU A 177 2.93 3.98 -7.22
C LEU A 177 2.18 4.08 -8.56
N ASP A 178 2.85 4.52 -9.64
CA ASP A 178 2.23 4.70 -10.96
C ASP A 178 1.89 3.36 -11.66
N GLU A 179 2.80 2.39 -11.58
CA GLU A 179 2.75 1.12 -12.33
C GLU A 179 1.98 0.01 -11.60
N HIS A 180 1.81 0.13 -10.28
CA HIS A 180 1.12 -0.84 -9.43
C HIS A 180 0.03 -0.16 -8.57
N LEU A 181 0.37 0.28 -7.36
CA LEU A 181 -0.61 0.58 -6.31
C LEU A 181 -1.75 1.50 -6.74
N LEU A 182 -1.47 2.61 -7.43
CA LEU A 182 -2.49 3.59 -7.81
C LEU A 182 -3.35 3.19 -9.02
N ARG A 183 -3.02 2.08 -9.70
CA ARG A 183 -3.88 1.54 -10.77
C ARG A 183 -5.15 0.87 -10.23
N TRP A 184 -5.16 0.52 -8.94
CA TRP A 184 -6.24 -0.27 -8.35
C TRP A 184 -6.71 0.24 -6.99
N LEU A 185 -5.82 0.80 -6.16
CA LEU A 185 -6.15 1.27 -4.81
C LEU A 185 -7.35 2.25 -4.77
N PRO A 186 -7.50 3.24 -5.68
CA PRO A 186 -8.67 4.12 -5.64
C PRO A 186 -10.00 3.37 -5.83
N ARG A 187 -10.04 2.36 -6.70
CA ARG A 187 -11.24 1.53 -6.94
C ARG A 187 -11.53 0.59 -5.76
N PHE A 188 -10.49 0.06 -5.15
CA PHE A 188 -10.59 -0.71 -3.90
C PHE A 188 -11.19 0.14 -2.78
N ALA A 189 -10.61 1.30 -2.52
CA ALA A 189 -11.07 2.22 -1.49
C ALA A 189 -12.52 2.67 -1.71
N GLU A 190 -12.88 3.02 -2.95
CA GLU A 190 -14.26 3.37 -3.29
C GLU A 190 -15.23 2.22 -3.01
N ARG A 191 -14.85 0.97 -3.33
CA ARG A 191 -15.73 -0.18 -3.09
C ARG A 191 -15.89 -0.50 -1.61
N VAL A 192 -14.81 -0.43 -0.84
CA VAL A 192 -14.85 -0.64 0.61
C VAL A 192 -15.69 0.46 1.27
N ALA A 193 -15.40 1.73 1.01
CA ALA A 193 -16.13 2.86 1.58
C ALA A 193 -17.64 2.83 1.27
N LYS A 194 -18.06 2.29 0.12
CA LYS A 194 -19.47 2.15 -0.26
C LYS A 194 -20.19 0.97 0.37
N ARG A 195 -19.49 -0.04 0.87
CA ARG A 195 -20.07 -1.36 1.20
C ARG A 195 -19.79 -1.87 2.60
N CYS A 196 -18.71 -1.43 3.24
CA CYS A 196 -18.45 -1.81 4.63
C CYS A 196 -19.45 -1.14 5.57
N VAL A 197 -19.67 -1.77 6.72
CA VAL A 197 -20.63 -1.30 7.73
C VAL A 197 -19.99 -0.26 8.64
N THR A 198 -18.73 -0.49 9.00
CA THR A 198 -17.98 0.30 9.97
C THR A 198 -17.34 1.53 9.32
N PRO A 199 -17.53 2.73 9.90
CA PRO A 199 -16.85 3.93 9.44
C PRO A 199 -15.32 3.80 9.48
N PHE A 200 -14.76 2.98 10.37
CA PHE A 200 -13.32 2.80 10.50
C PHE A 200 -12.70 2.26 9.19
N TYR A 201 -13.18 1.14 8.63
CA TYR A 201 -12.59 0.59 7.41
C TYR A 201 -12.93 1.40 6.15
N ALA A 202 -14.08 2.09 6.13
CA ALA A 202 -14.37 3.10 5.11
C ALA A 202 -13.30 4.20 5.12
N GLY A 203 -13.01 4.74 6.31
CA GLY A 203 -12.04 5.81 6.49
C GLY A 203 -10.61 5.36 6.22
N ALA A 204 -10.20 4.21 6.75
CA ALA A 204 -8.86 3.66 6.55
C ALA A 204 -8.56 3.39 5.07
N SER A 205 -9.50 2.80 4.33
CA SER A 205 -9.31 2.54 2.90
C SER A 205 -9.29 3.82 2.06
N TRP A 206 -10.20 4.77 2.35
CA TRP A 206 -10.24 6.06 1.64
C TRP A 206 -9.00 6.91 1.93
N LEU A 207 -8.62 7.07 3.20
CA LEU A 207 -7.46 7.85 3.59
C LEU A 207 -6.16 7.25 3.04
N THR A 208 -6.01 5.92 3.01
CA THR A 208 -4.86 5.26 2.39
C THR A 208 -4.75 5.60 0.91
N ALA A 209 -5.87 5.59 0.17
CA ALA A 209 -5.88 5.94 -1.24
C ALA A 209 -5.50 7.42 -1.48
N GLU A 210 -6.10 8.35 -0.75
CA GLU A 210 -5.83 9.78 -0.91
C GLU A 210 -4.41 10.14 -0.45
N TYR A 211 -3.90 9.51 0.61
CA TYR A 211 -2.51 9.67 1.05
C TYR A 211 -1.53 9.22 -0.04
N CYS A 212 -1.74 8.04 -0.65
CA CYS A 212 -0.86 7.53 -1.70
C CYS A 212 -0.90 8.41 -2.96
N GLU A 213 -2.08 8.94 -3.33
CA GLU A 213 -2.22 9.91 -4.42
C GLU A 213 -1.45 11.21 -4.15
N GLU A 214 -1.60 11.77 -2.95
CA GLU A 214 -0.92 13.01 -2.57
C GLU A 214 0.60 12.82 -2.41
N LEU A 215 1.03 11.69 -1.85
CA LEU A 215 2.43 11.28 -1.83
C LEU A 215 2.99 11.21 -3.25
N ARG A 216 2.24 10.67 -4.21
CA ARG A 216 2.70 10.59 -5.59
C ARG A 216 2.84 11.97 -6.23
N ASP A 217 1.91 12.89 -5.96
CA ASP A 217 2.01 14.29 -6.41
C ASP A 217 3.24 14.98 -5.79
N LEU A 218 3.51 14.76 -4.50
CA LEU A 218 4.71 15.27 -3.83
C LEU A 218 6.01 14.71 -4.43
N LEU A 219 6.06 13.41 -4.73
CA LEU A 219 7.22 12.80 -5.39
C LEU A 219 7.45 13.39 -6.79
N ALA A 220 6.39 13.76 -7.53
CA ALA A 220 6.53 14.44 -8.82
C ALA A 220 7.24 15.80 -8.67
N LEU A 221 6.88 16.56 -7.63
CA LEU A 221 7.50 17.84 -7.30
C LEU A 221 8.96 17.66 -6.87
N LEU A 222 9.24 16.73 -5.96
CA LEU A 222 10.59 16.47 -5.44
C LEU A 222 11.55 16.00 -6.53
N LEU A 223 11.08 15.17 -7.46
CA LEU A 223 11.90 14.64 -8.57
C LEU A 223 11.97 15.59 -9.76
N GLY A 224 11.13 16.63 -9.83
CA GLY A 224 10.99 17.48 -11.01
C GLY A 224 10.50 16.71 -12.24
N LYS A 225 9.78 15.59 -12.04
CA LYS A 225 9.29 14.69 -13.10
C LYS A 225 7.76 14.60 -13.01
N PRO A 226 7.01 15.01 -14.05
CA PRO A 226 5.56 14.90 -14.04
C PRO A 226 5.12 13.43 -13.99
N ARG A 227 3.87 13.19 -13.57
CA ARG A 227 3.28 11.85 -13.60
C ARG A 227 3.12 11.39 -15.06
N PRO A 228 3.43 10.12 -15.37
CA PRO A 228 3.17 9.57 -16.70
C PRO A 228 1.66 9.53 -16.98
N GLY A 229 1.28 9.66 -18.25
CA GLY A 229 -0.12 9.51 -18.66
C GLY A 229 -0.59 8.05 -18.58
N ALA A 230 -1.91 7.83 -18.53
CA ALA A 230 -2.48 6.48 -18.45
C ALA A 230 -2.04 5.57 -19.62
N GLU A 231 -2.00 6.10 -20.85
CA GLU A 231 -1.52 5.35 -22.03
C GLU A 231 -0.03 4.97 -21.92
N GLU A 232 0.78 5.83 -21.31
CA GLU A 232 2.19 5.57 -21.09
C GLU A 232 2.39 4.47 -20.04
N ILE A 233 1.65 4.53 -18.93
CA ILE A 233 1.65 3.49 -17.89
C ILE A 233 1.25 2.16 -18.52
N GLU A 234 0.15 2.12 -19.28
CA GLU A 234 -0.33 0.89 -19.90
C GLU A 234 0.73 0.29 -20.86
N LYS A 235 1.39 1.13 -21.66
CA LYS A 235 2.49 0.70 -22.53
C LYS A 235 3.68 0.12 -21.75
N ARG A 236 4.01 0.67 -20.58
CA ARG A 236 5.09 0.14 -19.72
C ARG A 236 4.72 -1.18 -19.06
N MET A 237 3.44 -1.35 -18.74
CA MET A 237 2.90 -2.52 -18.03
C MET A 237 2.49 -3.68 -18.94
N GLN A 238 2.46 -3.47 -20.26
CA GLN A 238 2.30 -4.56 -21.20
C GLN A 238 3.37 -5.64 -21.00
N PRO A 239 2.98 -6.94 -20.98
CA PRO A 239 3.94 -8.03 -20.92
C PRO A 239 4.97 -7.87 -22.02
N LYS A 240 6.26 -7.83 -21.67
CA LYS A 240 7.33 -7.92 -22.67
C LYS A 240 7.16 -9.28 -23.34
N VAL A 241 6.74 -9.29 -24.60
CA VAL A 241 6.69 -10.50 -25.42
C VAL A 241 8.11 -11.09 -25.41
N GLN A 242 8.33 -12.11 -24.60
CA GLN A 242 9.48 -12.97 -24.80
C GLN A 242 9.20 -13.70 -26.10
N ALA A 243 9.98 -13.41 -27.15
CA ALA A 243 9.97 -14.25 -28.33
C ALA A 243 10.11 -15.70 -27.84
N PRO A 244 9.22 -16.63 -28.25
CA PRO A 244 9.32 -18.00 -27.79
C PRO A 244 10.73 -18.47 -28.09
N THR A 245 11.46 -18.84 -27.04
CA THR A 245 12.70 -19.58 -27.21
C THR A 245 12.24 -20.93 -27.69
N VAL A 246 12.08 -21.08 -29.01
CA VAL A 246 11.85 -22.37 -29.65
C VAL A 246 13.17 -23.12 -29.49
N ALA A 247 13.39 -23.68 -28.30
CA ALA A 247 14.31 -24.79 -28.17
C ALA A 247 13.72 -25.87 -29.08
N PRO A 248 14.42 -26.32 -30.14
CA PRO A 248 13.90 -27.38 -30.97
C PRO A 248 13.70 -28.59 -30.04
N LEU A 249 12.43 -28.96 -29.83
CA LEU A 249 12.08 -30.23 -29.22
C LEU A 249 12.66 -31.31 -30.13
N THR A 250 13.85 -31.78 -29.77
CA THR A 250 14.42 -32.97 -30.39
C THR A 250 13.60 -34.13 -29.85
N TYR A 251 12.52 -34.45 -30.57
CA TYR A 251 11.73 -35.63 -30.31
C TYR A 251 12.62 -36.85 -30.55
N VAL A 252 13.00 -37.53 -29.48
CA VAL A 252 13.66 -38.84 -29.53
C VAL A 252 12.57 -39.89 -29.25
N PRO A 253 12.03 -40.56 -30.27
CA PRO A 253 11.09 -41.65 -30.05
C PRO A 253 11.81 -42.82 -29.36
N GLY A 254 11.26 -43.31 -28.23
CA GLY A 254 11.57 -44.67 -27.76
C GLY A 254 11.91 -44.88 -26.29
N ILE A 255 11.74 -43.93 -25.37
CA ILE A 255 11.93 -44.22 -23.93
C ILE A 255 10.78 -43.62 -23.12
N ALA A 256 9.67 -44.37 -23.04
CA ALA A 256 8.73 -44.22 -21.93
C ALA A 256 9.09 -45.30 -20.89
N PRO A 257 9.34 -44.94 -19.62
CA PRO A 257 9.34 -45.92 -18.54
C PRO A 257 7.91 -46.47 -18.40
N THR A 258 7.76 -47.78 -18.44
CA THR A 258 6.51 -48.42 -18.02
C THR A 258 6.46 -48.44 -16.50
N TRP A 259 5.55 -47.65 -15.92
CA TRP A 259 4.80 -47.96 -14.71
C TRP A 259 3.62 -47.00 -14.57
#